data_AF-A0A0R1EZ36-F1
#
_entry.id   AF-A0A0R1EZ36-F1
#
_cell.length_a   1.000
_cell.length_b   1.000
_cell.length_c   1.000
_cell.angle_alpha   90.00
_cell.angle_beta   90.00
_cell.angle_gamma   90.00
#
_symmetry.space_group_name_H-M   'P 1'
#
loop_
_entity.id
_entity.type
_entity.pdbx_description
1 polymer ?
#
loop_
_entity_poly.entity_id
_entity_poly.type
_entity_poly.pdbx_seq_one_letter_code
_entity_poly.pdbx_strand_id
1 'polypeptide(L)'
;MMTDYTMTKGSNWWQQYNQFVKDQTLEISAWTDAGISFINGYTGNTSDMPNTLKYRTITFGGVLIATEFAGYVKAPALTSSQGVIAICKLPSGIMKTAFTKNLSTVLLVGTGQYAVVGLDTTDFSLTINLWGLTKNLAAGTDFQVNATFEW
;
A
#
# COMPACT_ATOMS: atom_id res chain seq x y z
N MET A 1 -27.20 39.16 -28.50
CA MET A 1 -27.98 38.47 -27.46
C MET A 1 -27.23 37.22 -27.11
N MET A 2 -26.78 37.07 -25.86
CA MET A 2 -26.16 35.85 -25.37
C MET A 2 -27.31 34.90 -25.02
N THR A 3 -27.44 33.79 -25.73
CA THR A 3 -28.49 32.81 -25.46
C THR A 3 -28.12 32.08 -24.17
N ASP A 4 -28.96 32.18 -23.15
CA ASP A 4 -28.76 31.45 -21.89
C ASP A 4 -28.97 29.95 -22.16
N TYR A 5 -27.86 29.22 -22.27
CA TYR A 5 -27.88 27.77 -22.39
C TYR A 5 -28.23 27.17 -21.03
N THR A 6 -29.50 26.81 -20.85
CA THR A 6 -29.96 26.04 -19.68
C THR A 6 -29.64 24.56 -19.92
N MET A 7 -28.78 23.98 -19.09
CA MET A 7 -28.43 22.57 -19.18
C MET A 7 -29.53 21.71 -18.56
N THR A 8 -30.26 20.97 -19.40
CA THR A 8 -31.32 20.05 -18.97
C THR A 8 -30.77 18.64 -18.75
N LYS A 9 -31.10 18.04 -17.60
CA LYS A 9 -30.79 16.64 -17.25
C LYS A 9 -31.35 15.71 -18.34
N GLY A 10 -30.47 14.97 -19.02
CA GLY A 10 -30.83 13.99 -20.07
C GLY A 10 -30.42 14.36 -21.51
N SER A 11 -29.86 15.55 -21.74
CA SER A 11 -29.27 15.92 -23.05
C SER A 11 -27.91 15.27 -23.29
N ASN A 12 -27.46 15.15 -24.56
CA ASN A 12 -26.11 14.66 -24.88
C ASN A 12 -25.01 15.52 -24.23
N TRP A 13 -25.22 16.83 -24.14
CA TRP A 13 -24.32 17.75 -23.45
C TRP A 13 -24.28 17.50 -21.94
N TRP A 14 -25.40 17.13 -21.32
CA TRP A 14 -25.44 16.71 -19.92
C TRP A 14 -24.62 15.43 -19.68
N GLN A 15 -24.65 14.47 -20.61
CA GLN A 15 -23.84 13.26 -20.53
C GLN A 15 -22.34 13.56 -20.68
N GLN A 16 -21.97 14.38 -21.66
CA GLN A 16 -20.58 14.81 -21.88
C GLN A 16 -20.03 15.60 -20.69
N TYR A 17 -20.85 16.49 -20.10
CA TYR A 17 -20.48 17.21 -18.89
C TYR A 17 -20.28 16.28 -17.69
N ASN A 18 -21.18 15.32 -17.46
CA ASN A 18 -20.98 14.34 -16.38
C ASN A 18 -19.75 13.46 -16.60
N GLN A 19 -19.44 13.11 -17.85
CA GLN A 19 -18.24 12.37 -18.17
C GLN A 19 -16.98 13.22 -17.91
N PHE A 20 -16.97 14.48 -18.37
CA PHE A 20 -15.88 15.42 -18.10
C PHE A 20 -15.65 15.62 -16.60
N VAL A 21 -16.72 15.81 -15.82
CA VAL A 21 -16.62 15.92 -14.36
C VAL A 21 -16.02 14.65 -13.77
N LYS A 22 -16.51 13.47 -14.16
CA LYS A 22 -15.95 12.18 -13.71
C LYS A 22 -14.47 12.05 -14.05
N ASP A 23 -14.08 12.37 -15.28
CA ASP A 23 -12.71 12.29 -15.79
C ASP A 23 -11.76 13.30 -15.10
N GLN A 24 -12.30 14.30 -14.40
CA GLN A 24 -11.56 15.31 -13.65
C GLN A 24 -11.76 15.22 -12.12
N THR A 25 -12.44 14.17 -11.64
CA THR A 25 -12.70 13.99 -10.21
C THR A 25 -11.52 13.27 -9.55
N LEU A 26 -11.01 13.85 -8.46
CA LEU A 26 -10.11 13.18 -7.52
C LEU A 26 -10.93 12.44 -6.47
N GLU A 27 -10.74 11.12 -6.37
CA GLU A 27 -11.41 10.29 -5.39
C GLU A 27 -10.37 9.62 -4.48
N ILE A 28 -10.59 9.71 -3.17
CA ILE A 28 -9.75 9.07 -2.15
C ILE A 28 -10.63 8.04 -1.44
N SER A 29 -10.23 6.76 -1.47
CA SER A 29 -10.99 5.70 -0.82
C SER A 29 -10.91 5.80 0.70
N ALA A 30 -11.85 5.15 1.39
CA ALA A 30 -11.71 4.87 2.81
C ALA A 30 -10.51 3.95 3.07
N TRP A 31 -9.96 4.02 4.29
CA TRP A 31 -8.95 3.08 4.76
C TRP A 31 -9.53 1.67 4.85
N THR A 32 -8.86 0.72 4.22
CA THR A 32 -9.25 -0.69 4.13
C THR A 32 -8.10 -1.56 4.64
N ASP A 33 -8.41 -2.74 5.18
CA ASP A 33 -7.39 -3.72 5.58
C ASP A 33 -6.49 -4.11 4.42
N ALA A 34 -5.17 -4.02 4.61
CA ALA A 34 -4.19 -4.37 3.57
C ALA A 34 -4.09 -5.88 3.32
N GLY A 35 -4.72 -6.73 4.13
CA GLY A 35 -4.78 -8.17 3.88
C GLY A 35 -3.42 -8.88 3.81
N ILE A 36 -2.43 -8.43 4.60
CA ILE A 36 -1.07 -8.97 4.53
C ILE A 36 -1.06 -10.47 4.83
N SER A 37 -0.21 -11.20 4.12
CA SER A 37 0.05 -12.62 4.35
C SER A 37 1.49 -12.81 4.81
N PHE A 38 1.68 -13.42 5.97
CA PHE A 38 3.02 -13.79 6.43
C PHE A 38 3.54 -14.99 5.63
N ILE A 39 4.83 -14.98 5.32
CA ILE A 39 5.50 -15.99 4.48
C ILE A 39 6.68 -16.61 5.23
N ASN A 40 7.41 -17.53 4.59
CA ASN A 40 8.62 -18.14 5.16
C ASN A 40 8.43 -18.79 6.55
N GLY A 41 7.24 -19.35 6.80
CA GLY A 41 6.92 -20.02 8.05
C GLY A 41 6.58 -19.08 9.22
N TYR A 42 6.53 -17.77 8.97
CA TYR A 42 6.12 -16.80 9.99
C TYR A 42 4.59 -16.79 10.16
N THR A 43 4.14 -16.73 11.40
CA THR A 43 2.73 -16.61 11.77
C THR A 43 2.53 -15.29 12.49
N GLY A 44 2.18 -14.23 11.75
CA GLY A 44 1.98 -12.91 12.33
C GLY A 44 0.52 -12.46 12.39
N ASN A 45 -0.43 -13.40 12.24
CA ASN A 45 -1.84 -13.13 12.49
C ASN A 45 -2.35 -14.09 13.58
N THR A 46 -1.93 -13.81 14.80
CA THR A 46 -2.45 -14.46 16.01
C THR A 46 -3.35 -13.47 16.75
N SER A 47 -4.16 -13.94 17.70
CA SER A 47 -4.98 -13.06 18.56
C SER A 47 -4.15 -11.95 19.23
N ASP A 48 -2.87 -12.24 19.47
CA ASP A 48 -1.96 -11.40 20.25
C ASP A 48 -1.08 -10.50 19.35
N MET A 49 -1.15 -10.70 18.02
CA MET A 49 -0.44 -9.91 17.02
C MET A 49 -1.35 -9.65 15.81
N PRO A 50 -2.43 -8.84 15.94
CA PRO A 50 -3.29 -8.54 14.81
C PRO A 50 -2.58 -7.63 13.80
N ASN A 51 -2.75 -7.91 12.50
CA ASN A 51 -2.35 -6.98 11.45
C ASN A 51 -3.11 -5.65 11.61
N THR A 52 -2.39 -4.53 11.59
CA THR A 52 -3.00 -3.19 11.63
C THR A 52 -2.69 -2.35 10.40
N LEU A 53 -1.99 -2.92 9.42
CA LEU A 53 -1.69 -2.23 8.17
C LEU A 53 -2.97 -2.01 7.37
N LYS A 54 -3.28 -0.74 7.12
CA LYS A 54 -4.35 -0.31 6.24
C LYS A 54 -3.78 0.31 4.97
N TYR A 55 -4.61 0.33 3.93
CA TYR A 55 -4.33 1.05 2.70
C TYR A 55 -5.53 1.87 2.26
N ARG A 56 -5.29 2.87 1.41
CA ARG A 56 -6.32 3.55 0.63
C ARG A 56 -5.79 3.87 -0.76
N THR A 57 -6.70 4.01 -1.72
CA THR A 57 -6.36 4.36 -3.10
C THR A 57 -6.75 5.79 -3.38
N ILE A 58 -5.97 6.44 -4.25
CA ILE A 58 -6.25 7.76 -4.78
C ILE A 58 -6.39 7.61 -6.29
N THR A 59 -7.54 7.98 -6.81
CA THR A 59 -7.83 7.93 -8.24
C THR A 59 -8.15 9.32 -8.78
N PHE A 60 -7.75 9.58 -10.02
CA PHE A 60 -8.12 10.77 -10.76
C PHE A 60 -8.73 10.36 -12.09
N GLY A 61 -9.97 10.77 -12.35
CA GLY A 61 -10.67 10.33 -13.56
C GLY A 61 -10.88 8.81 -13.65
N GLY A 62 -11.04 8.14 -12.50
CA GLY A 62 -11.12 6.67 -12.42
C GLY A 62 -9.79 5.95 -12.63
N VAL A 63 -8.69 6.68 -12.85
CA VAL A 63 -7.34 6.11 -12.97
C VAL A 63 -6.67 6.11 -11.60
N LEU A 64 -6.19 4.95 -11.14
CA LEU A 64 -5.34 4.86 -9.94
C LEU A 64 -4.03 5.62 -10.16
N ILE A 65 -3.81 6.66 -9.35
CA ILE A 65 -2.61 7.52 -9.36
C ILE A 65 -1.74 7.31 -8.12
N ALA A 66 -2.30 6.88 -7.00
CA ALA A 66 -1.50 6.52 -5.82
C ALA A 66 -2.18 5.49 -4.91
N THR A 67 -1.37 4.74 -4.18
CA THR A 67 -1.79 3.90 -3.06
C THR A 67 -1.03 4.31 -1.82
N GLU A 68 -1.76 4.62 -0.75
CA GLU A 68 -1.18 5.00 0.54
C GLU A 68 -1.36 3.89 1.57
N PHE A 69 -0.36 3.76 2.44
CA PHE A 69 -0.28 2.76 3.49
C PHE A 69 -0.01 3.44 4.83
N ALA A 70 -0.76 3.03 5.85
CA ALA A 70 -0.61 3.51 7.21
C ALA A 70 -0.88 2.38 8.20
N GLY A 71 -0.06 2.28 9.25
CA GLY A 71 -0.27 1.34 10.35
C GLY A 71 1.00 0.60 10.73
N TYR A 72 0.84 -0.61 11.27
CA TYR A 72 1.94 -1.41 11.75
C TYR A 72 1.88 -2.86 11.27
N VAL A 73 3.07 -3.42 11.04
CA VAL A 73 3.28 -4.85 10.81
C VAL A 73 4.05 -5.40 12.00
N LYS A 74 3.51 -6.44 12.63
CA LYS A 74 4.16 -7.14 13.74
C LYS A 74 5.26 -8.05 13.20
N ALA A 75 6.45 -7.94 13.77
CA ALA A 75 7.60 -8.77 13.47
C ALA A 75 7.50 -10.14 14.15
N PRO A 76 7.84 -11.23 13.47
CA PRO A 76 8.21 -12.47 14.15
C PRO A 76 9.51 -12.28 14.94
N ALA A 77 9.87 -13.25 15.80
CA ALA A 77 11.22 -13.29 16.36
C ALA A 77 12.23 -13.54 15.25
N LEU A 78 13.32 -12.76 15.24
CA LEU A 78 14.36 -12.83 14.23
C LEU A 78 15.74 -12.82 14.87
N THR A 79 16.66 -13.57 14.30
CA THR A 79 18.06 -13.61 14.73
C THR A 79 18.95 -12.81 13.79
N SER A 80 19.99 -12.16 14.32
CA SER A 80 20.91 -11.35 13.52
C SER A 80 21.64 -12.13 12.41
N SER A 81 21.76 -13.46 12.57
CA SER A 81 22.42 -14.34 11.60
C SER A 81 21.61 -14.60 10.33
N GLN A 82 20.31 -14.24 10.30
CA GLN A 82 19.45 -14.57 9.17
C GLN A 82 19.60 -13.62 7.96
N GLY A 83 20.29 -12.49 8.11
CA GLY A 83 20.53 -11.55 7.02
C GLY A 83 19.24 -10.85 6.54
N VAL A 84 18.97 -10.89 5.23
CA VAL A 84 17.78 -10.28 4.62
C VAL A 84 16.67 -11.31 4.55
N ILE A 85 15.51 -11.00 5.14
CA ILE A 85 14.35 -11.91 5.12
C ILE A 85 13.09 -11.15 4.74
N ALA A 86 12.31 -11.74 3.83
CA ALA A 86 10.95 -11.33 3.54
C ALA A 86 10.00 -11.93 4.59
N ILE A 87 9.26 -11.08 5.31
CA ILE A 87 8.40 -11.50 6.43
C ILE A 87 6.93 -11.64 6.03
N CYS A 88 6.44 -10.77 5.15
CA CYS A 88 5.07 -10.76 4.69
C CYS A 88 4.94 -10.14 3.31
N LYS A 89 3.81 -10.42 2.66
CA LYS A 89 3.41 -9.90 1.35
C LYS A 89 2.08 -9.18 1.44
N LEU A 90 1.91 -8.17 0.61
CA LEU A 90 0.60 -7.55 0.35
C LEU A 90 -0.11 -8.26 -0.82
N PRO A 91 -1.45 -8.34 -0.85
CA PRO A 91 -2.20 -8.81 -1.99
C PRO A 91 -1.82 -8.04 -3.27
N SER A 92 -1.52 -8.77 -4.35
CA SER A 92 -1.10 -8.18 -5.63
C SER A 92 -2.16 -7.25 -6.24
N GLY A 93 -3.45 -7.51 -5.99
CA GLY A 93 -4.56 -6.70 -6.51
C GLY A 93 -4.66 -5.28 -5.95
N ILE A 94 -3.89 -4.95 -4.90
CA ILE A 94 -3.81 -3.59 -4.34
C ILE A 94 -2.87 -2.70 -5.18
N MET A 95 -2.04 -3.30 -6.04
CA MET A 95 -1.01 -2.62 -6.83
C MET A 95 -1.36 -2.62 -8.32
N LYS A 96 -1.06 -1.54 -9.02
CA LYS A 96 -1.17 -1.46 -10.49
C LYS A 96 -0.04 -2.27 -11.11
N THR A 97 -0.36 -3.23 -11.97
CA THR A 97 0.59 -4.18 -12.59
C THR A 97 1.50 -3.60 -13.68
N ALA A 98 1.81 -2.30 -13.66
CA ALA A 98 2.77 -1.73 -14.61
C ALA A 98 3.60 -0.61 -13.96
N PHE A 99 4.93 -0.78 -14.04
CA PHE A 99 5.98 0.18 -13.66
C PHE A 99 6.33 0.28 -12.17
N THR A 100 7.01 -0.74 -11.66
CA THR A 100 7.78 -0.65 -10.41
C THR A 100 8.90 0.38 -10.55
N LYS A 101 8.61 1.66 -10.32
CA LYS A 101 9.63 2.70 -10.28
C LYS A 101 9.97 2.97 -8.81
N ASN A 102 11.13 2.48 -8.40
CA ASN A 102 11.85 2.83 -7.17
C ASN A 102 11.05 2.75 -5.87
N LEU A 103 10.71 1.53 -5.46
CA LEU A 103 10.36 1.25 -4.07
C LEU A 103 11.64 1.09 -3.24
N SER A 104 12.14 2.20 -2.70
CA SER A 104 13.13 2.18 -1.63
C SER A 104 12.66 3.10 -0.49
N THR A 105 11.48 2.79 0.05
CA THR A 105 11.02 3.44 1.29
C THR A 105 11.67 2.71 2.46
N VAL A 106 12.49 3.44 3.20
CA VAL A 106 13.11 2.96 4.43
C VAL A 106 12.08 3.06 5.55
N LEU A 107 11.69 1.92 6.08
CA LEU A 107 10.85 1.80 7.26
C LEU A 107 11.75 1.67 8.49
N LEU A 108 11.41 2.40 9.54
CA LEU A 108 12.17 2.38 10.79
C LEU A 108 11.64 1.28 11.70
N VAL A 109 12.55 0.42 12.16
CA VAL A 109 12.28 -0.48 13.29
C VAL A 109 12.61 0.27 14.57
N GLY A 110 11.75 0.21 15.59
CA GLY A 110 11.95 0.90 16.88
C GLY A 110 13.26 0.57 17.62
N THR A 111 14.03 -0.41 17.15
CA THR A 111 15.36 -0.81 17.63
C THR A 111 16.53 -0.18 16.86
N GLY A 112 16.25 0.74 15.92
CA GLY A 112 17.28 1.40 15.08
C GLY A 112 17.73 0.57 13.86
N GLN A 113 16.95 -0.45 13.47
CA GLN A 113 17.17 -1.26 12.27
C GLN A 113 16.29 -0.78 11.10
N TYR A 114 16.59 -1.25 9.89
CA TYR A 114 15.90 -0.84 8.66
C TYR A 114 15.02 -1.97 8.09
N ALA A 115 13.75 -1.65 7.82
CA ALA A 115 12.90 -2.43 6.93
C ALA A 115 12.86 -1.75 5.55
N VAL A 116 12.84 -2.55 4.50
CA VAL A 116 12.78 -2.10 3.11
C VAL A 116 11.58 -2.78 2.47
N VAL A 117 10.70 -1.99 1.86
CA VAL A 117 9.65 -2.54 1.00
C VAL A 117 10.28 -2.94 -0.32
N GLY A 118 10.18 -4.22 -0.68
CA GLY A 118 10.66 -4.77 -1.95
C GLY A 118 9.52 -5.32 -2.79
N LEU A 119 9.89 -5.96 -3.90
CA LEU A 119 8.96 -6.75 -4.71
C LEU A 119 9.29 -8.22 -4.64
N ASP A 120 8.26 -9.05 -4.59
CA ASP A 120 8.38 -10.45 -4.95
C ASP A 120 8.40 -10.58 -6.48
N THR A 121 9.42 -11.26 -7.00
CA THR A 121 9.61 -11.42 -8.45
C THR A 121 8.70 -12.47 -9.09
N THR A 122 7.95 -13.22 -8.29
CA THR A 122 7.08 -14.32 -8.73
C THR A 122 5.67 -13.82 -9.05
N ASP A 123 5.13 -12.95 -8.21
CA ASP A 123 3.75 -12.45 -8.29
C ASP A 123 3.66 -10.92 -8.30
N PHE A 124 4.80 -10.23 -8.31
CA PHE A 124 4.92 -8.77 -8.24
C PHE A 124 4.22 -8.15 -7.03
N SER A 125 3.98 -8.94 -5.97
CA SER A 125 3.48 -8.42 -4.70
C SER A 125 4.53 -7.57 -4.00
N LEU A 126 4.08 -6.56 -3.25
CA LEU A 126 4.95 -5.85 -2.32
C LEU A 126 5.33 -6.78 -1.17
N THR A 127 6.61 -6.87 -0.89
CA THR A 127 7.16 -7.58 0.27
C THR A 127 7.72 -6.60 1.27
N ILE A 128 7.55 -6.89 2.56
CA ILE A 128 8.32 -6.21 3.60
C ILE A 128 9.54 -7.07 3.88
N ASN A 129 10.72 -6.51 3.60
CA ASN A 129 12.00 -7.14 3.83
C ASN A 129 12.68 -6.45 5.02
N LEU A 130 13.34 -7.21 5.88
CA LEU A 130 14.18 -6.64 6.92
C LEU A 130 15.63 -6.73 6.49
N TRP A 131 16.34 -5.61 6.51
CA TRP A 131 17.72 -5.50 6.07
C TRP A 131 18.64 -5.13 7.24
N GLY A 132 19.80 -5.77 7.30
CA GLY A 132 20.86 -5.39 8.24
C GLY A 132 20.52 -5.63 9.70
N LEU A 133 19.97 -6.81 10.03
CA LEU A 133 19.74 -7.23 11.41
C LEU A 133 21.08 -7.33 12.17
N THR A 134 21.47 -6.28 12.89
CA THR A 134 22.70 -6.27 13.71
C THR A 134 22.48 -6.85 15.11
N LYS A 135 21.22 -7.08 15.50
CA LYS A 135 20.79 -7.62 16.80
C LYS A 135 19.54 -8.49 16.62
N ASN A 136 19.33 -9.43 17.54
CA ASN A 136 18.11 -10.24 17.59
C ASN A 136 16.89 -9.34 17.86
N LEU A 137 15.79 -9.62 17.17
CA LEU A 137 14.50 -9.00 17.40
C LEU A 137 13.60 -9.99 18.15
N ALA A 138 13.03 -9.54 19.27
CA ALA A 138 11.99 -10.29 19.97
C ALA A 138 10.70 -10.32 19.14
N ALA A 139 9.95 -11.42 19.24
CA ALA A 139 8.63 -11.53 18.60
C ALA A 139 7.71 -10.39 19.09
N GLY A 140 6.89 -9.86 18.18
CA GLY A 140 5.90 -8.83 18.51
C GLY A 140 6.41 -7.39 18.42
N THR A 141 7.65 -7.19 17.97
CA THR A 141 8.18 -5.86 17.65
C THR A 141 7.35 -5.23 16.52
N ASP A 142 7.03 -3.94 16.61
CA ASP A 142 6.26 -3.24 15.58
C ASP A 142 7.14 -2.57 14.52
N PHE A 143 6.75 -2.74 13.26
CA PHE A 143 7.24 -1.95 12.14
C PHE A 143 6.17 -0.96 11.72
N GLN A 144 6.43 0.33 11.90
CA GLN A 144 5.53 1.34 11.39
C GLN A 144 5.69 1.46 9.87
N VAL A 145 4.57 1.40 9.16
CA VAL A 145 4.50 1.61 7.73
C VAL A 145 3.70 2.88 7.48
N ASN A 146 4.38 3.91 6.99
CA ASN A 146 3.76 5.11 6.43
C ASN A 146 4.39 5.31 5.05
N ALA A 147 3.68 4.93 3.99
CA ALA A 147 4.23 4.96 2.65
C ALA A 147 3.16 5.37 1.63
N THR A 148 3.59 6.12 0.61
CA THR A 148 2.78 6.48 -0.54
C THR A 148 3.50 6.00 -1.79
N PHE A 149 2.81 5.24 -2.63
CA PHE A 149 3.32 4.80 -3.93
C PHE A 149 2.49 5.45 -5.02
N GLU A 150 3.15 6.24 -5.85
CA GLU A 150 2.56 7.06 -6.91
C GLU A 150 2.88 6.46 -8.29
N TRP A 151 2.01 6.71 -9.27
CA TRP A 151 2.11 6.17 -10.64
C TRP A 151 1.94 7.25 -11.71
#